data_AF-A0A4U1Z6A8-F1
#
_entry.id   AF-A0A4U1Z6A8-F1
#
_cell.length_a   1.000
_cell.length_b   1.000
_cell.length_c   1.000
_cell.angle_alpha   90.00
_cell.angle_beta   90.00
_cell.angle_gamma   90.00
#
_symmetry.space_group_name_H-M   'P 1'
#
loop_
_entity.id
_entity.type
_entity.pdbx_description
1 polymer ?
#
loop_
_entity_poly.entity_id
_entity_poly.type
_entity_poly.pdbx_seq_one_letter_code
_entity_poly.pdbx_strand_id
1 'polypeptide(L)' 'QASPEREFCVQYRENDLDFLHRLAAEEGMVYSFVHEAGMHTLVFSDSSALQTPLAPSIPFNALGGGVSDTPY' A
#
# COMPACT_ATOMS: atom_id res chain seq x y z
N GLN A 1 -10.41 -9.41 9.18
CA GLN A 1 -11.25 -10.65 9.21
C GLN A 1 -10.36 -11.81 8.74
N ALA A 2 -10.58 -13.07 9.12
CA ALA A 2 -9.81 -14.18 8.52
C ALA A 2 -10.45 -14.61 7.19
N SER A 3 -9.67 -14.61 6.10
CA SER A 3 -10.11 -15.14 4.80
C SER A 3 -10.29 -16.66 4.87
N PRO A 4 -11.31 -17.22 4.18
CA PRO A 4 -11.51 -18.66 4.14
C PRO A 4 -10.36 -19.36 3.42
N GLU A 5 -10.06 -20.59 3.84
CA GLU A 5 -9.08 -21.43 3.15
C GLU A 5 -9.56 -21.76 1.74
N ARG A 6 -8.65 -21.69 0.78
CA ARG A 6 -8.93 -21.97 -0.64
C ARG A 6 -8.82 -23.47 -0.89
N GLU A 7 -9.86 -24.05 -1.46
CA GLU A 7 -9.87 -25.47 -1.85
C GLU A 7 -8.81 -25.76 -2.93
N PHE A 8 -8.53 -24.79 -3.82
CA PHE A 8 -7.51 -24.89 -4.84
C PHE A 8 -6.83 -23.54 -5.11
N CYS A 9 -5.50 -23.53 -5.11
CA CYS A 9 -4.70 -22.35 -5.42
C CYS A 9 -3.39 -22.78 -6.08
N VAL A 10 -3.14 -22.31 -7.30
CA VAL A 10 -1.92 -22.64 -8.06
C VAL A 10 -1.30 -21.37 -8.63
N GLN A 11 0.03 -21.38 -8.68
CA GLN A 11 0.84 -20.41 -9.40
C GLN A 11 1.23 -21.02 -10.74
N TYR A 12 0.72 -20.47 -11.85
CA TYR A 12 0.97 -21.03 -13.17
C TYR A 12 1.37 -19.96 -14.17
N ARG A 13 2.60 -20.06 -14.68
CA ARG A 13 3.18 -19.13 -15.69
C ARG A 13 3.14 -17.67 -15.27
N GLU A 14 3.27 -17.41 -13.97
CA GLU A 14 3.35 -16.08 -13.35
C GLU A 14 4.52 -16.07 -12.35
N ASN A 15 5.13 -14.90 -12.14
CA ASN A 15 6.19 -14.76 -11.14
C ASN A 15 5.59 -14.64 -9.72
N ASP A 16 6.43 -14.73 -8.69
CA ASP A 16 5.96 -14.73 -7.30
C ASP A 16 5.26 -13.42 -6.90
N LEU A 17 5.71 -12.29 -7.45
CA LEU A 17 5.09 -10.99 -7.20
C LEU A 17 3.72 -10.88 -7.90
N ASP A 18 3.62 -11.33 -9.14
CA ASP A 18 2.36 -11.36 -9.89
C ASP A 18 1.33 -12.25 -9.18
N PHE A 19 1.77 -13.41 -8.68
CA PHE A 19 0.94 -14.32 -7.89
C PHE A 19 0.42 -13.66 -6.62
N LEU A 20 1.31 -13.01 -5.87
CA LEU A 20 0.96 -12.28 -4.65
C LEU A 20 0.00 -11.12 -4.93
N HIS A 21 0.23 -10.35 -6.00
CA HIS A 21 -0.66 -9.26 -6.41
C HIS A 21 -2.06 -9.76 -6.75
N ARG A 22 -2.14 -10.86 -7.51
CA ARG A 22 -3.41 -11.48 -7.85
C ARG A 22 -4.16 -11.94 -6.61
N LEU A 23 -3.49 -12.63 -5.68
CA LEU A 23 -4.12 -13.06 -4.42
C LEU A 23 -4.57 -11.87 -3.56
N ALA A 24 -3.73 -10.84 -3.40
CA ALA A 24 -4.09 -9.66 -2.64
C ALA A 24 -5.33 -8.95 -3.22
N ALA A 25 -5.40 -8.82 -4.56
CA ALA A 25 -6.55 -8.23 -5.24
C ALA A 25 -7.84 -9.05 -5.06
N GLU A 26 -7.76 -10.39 -5.16
CA GLU A 26 -8.90 -11.28 -4.97
C GLU A 26 -9.47 -11.19 -3.54
N GLU A 27 -8.61 -11.02 -2.53
CA GLU A 27 -9.00 -10.89 -1.12
C GLU A 27 -9.33 -9.45 -0.69
N GLY A 28 -9.23 -8.47 -1.59
CA GLY A 28 -9.42 -7.06 -1.27
C GLY A 28 -8.34 -6.48 -0.33
N MET A 29 -7.16 -7.10 -0.31
CA MET A 29 -6.02 -6.66 0.48
C MET A 29 -5.17 -5.66 -0.29
N VAL A 30 -4.62 -4.70 0.45
CA VAL A 30 -3.59 -3.77 -0.02
C VAL A 30 -2.35 -3.91 0.86
N TYR A 31 -1.20 -3.47 0.36
CA TYR A 31 0.00 -3.40 1.19
C TYR A 31 0.75 -2.09 1.02
N SER A 32 1.48 -1.71 2.07
CA SER A 32 2.37 -0.55 2.08
C SER A 32 3.75 -0.93 2.63
N PHE A 33 4.72 -0.04 2.45
CA PHE A 33 6.05 -0.21 3.02
C PHE A 33 6.27 0.77 4.17
N VAL A 34 6.78 0.25 5.28
CA VAL A 34 7.38 1.05 6.35
C VAL A 34 8.89 1.00 6.16
N HIS A 35 9.48 2.17 5.94
CA HIS A 35 10.91 2.30 5.69
C HIS A 35 11.63 2.75 6.96
N GLU A 36 12.57 1.93 7.40
CA GLU A 36 13.46 2.22 8.52
C GLU A 36 14.92 2.08 8.06
N ALA A 37 15.85 2.64 8.83
CA ALA A 37 17.27 2.53 8.50
C ALA A 37 17.71 1.06 8.55
N GLY A 38 18.07 0.50 7.39
CA GLY A 38 18.51 -0.89 7.26
C GLY A 38 17.40 -1.94 7.25
N MET A 39 16.11 -1.55 7.27
CA MET A 39 14.99 -2.48 7.23
C MET A 39 13.79 -1.88 6.51
N HIS A 40 13.10 -2.70 5.71
CA HIS A 40 11.84 -2.33 5.07
C HIS A 40 10.80 -3.39 5.39
N THR A 41 9.70 -2.96 5.98
CA THR A 41 8.61 -3.85 6.41
C THR A 41 7.45 -3.70 5.43
N LEU A 42 7.01 -4.80 4.85
CA LEU A 42 5.81 -4.85 4.03
C LEU A 42 4.61 -5.16 4.93
N VAL A 43 3.63 -4.27 4.94
CA VAL A 43 2.44 -4.33 5.80
C VAL A 43 1.21 -4.58 4.95
N PHE A 44 0.54 -5.72 5.13
CA PHE A 44 -0.75 -6.01 4.51
C PHE A 44 -1.90 -5.47 5.34
N SER A 45 -2.95 -5.00 4.67
CA SER A 45 -4.19 -4.52 5.29
C SER A 45 -5.41 -4.86 4.43
N ASP A 46 -6.50 -5.26 5.08
CA ASP A 46 -7.85 -5.42 4.53
C ASP A 46 -8.75 -4.18 4.79
N SER A 47 -8.19 -3.13 5.42
CA SER A 47 -8.93 -1.94 5.84
C SER A 47 -8.16 -0.66 5.52
N SER A 48 -8.85 0.28 4.88
CA SER A 48 -8.31 1.62 4.59
C SER A 48 -8.02 2.40 5.87
N ALA A 49 -8.70 2.11 6.98
CA ALA A 49 -8.48 2.79 8.26
C ALA A 49 -7.13 2.43 8.91
N LEU A 50 -6.50 1.34 8.50
CA LEU A 50 -5.19 0.90 9.00
C LEU A 50 -4.03 1.51 8.20
N GLN A 51 -4.32 2.26 7.13
CA GLN A 51 -3.28 2.93 6.37
C GLN A 51 -2.66 4.06 7.20
N THR A 52 -1.35 4.22 7.08
CA THR A 52 -0.62 5.30 7.75
C THR A 52 -1.18 6.65 7.29
N PRO A 53 -1.69 7.49 8.20
CA PRO A 53 -2.19 8.80 7.82
C PRO A 53 -1.04 9.66 7.29
N LEU A 54 -1.34 10.47 6.28
CA LEU A 54 -0.41 11.48 5.81
C LEU A 54 -0.13 12.51 6.93
N ALA A 55 0.99 13.22 6.78
CA ALA A 55 1.35 14.38 7.60
C ALA A 55 0.14 15.34 7.75
N PRO A 56 0.10 16.18 8.80
CA PRO A 56 -1.00 17.13 9.00
C PRO A 56 -1.25 17.97 7.73
N SER A 57 -2.51 18.38 7.56
CA SER A 57 -3.05 19.11 6.39
C SER A 57 -2.00 19.83 5.54
N ILE A 58 -1.78 19.33 4.34
CA ILE A 58 -0.92 19.98 3.35
C ILE A 58 -1.69 21.15 2.72
N PRO A 59 -1.20 22.40 2.80
CA PRO A 59 -1.90 23.56 2.23
C PRO A 59 -1.93 23.48 0.71
N PHE A 60 -3.09 23.72 0.12
CA PHE A 60 -3.24 23.85 -1.33
C PHE A 60 -2.88 25.27 -1.77
N ASN A 61 -1.95 25.41 -2.72
CA ASN A 61 -1.62 26.70 -3.33
C ASN A 61 -2.39 26.89 -4.65
N ALA A 62 -3.34 27.83 -4.65
CA ALA A 62 -4.16 28.16 -5.82
C ALA A 62 -3.51 29.21 -6.75
N LEU A 63 -2.36 29.78 -6.37
CA LEU A 63 -1.68 30.81 -7.17
C LEU A 63 -0.89 30.18 -8.33
N GLY A 64 -0.99 30.79 -9.51
CA GLY A 64 -0.13 30.45 -10.64
C GLY A 64 1.33 30.78 -10.32
N GLY A 65 2.22 29.80 -10.46
CA GLY A 65 3.67 29.98 -10.24
C GLY A 65 4.27 29.19 -9.07
N GLY A 66 3.45 28.53 -8.24
CA GLY A 66 3.89 27.41 -7.40
C GLY A 66 5.10 27.66 -6.48
N VAL A 67 5.17 28.80 -5.80
CA VAL A 67 6.21 29.03 -4.79
C VAL A 67 5.71 28.51 -3.44
N SER A 68 6.48 27.63 -2.79
CA SER A 68 6.27 27.15 -1.42
C SER A 68 7.47 27.57 -0.58
N ASP A 69 7.23 28.20 0.58
CA ASP A 69 8.28 28.57 1.52
C ASP A 69 8.77 27.38 2.36
N THR A 70 8.02 26.27 2.36
CA THR A 70 8.40 25.00 3.00
C THR A 70 9.05 24.06 1.99
N PRO A 71 10.30 23.59 2.23
CA PRO A 71 10.92 22.52 1.46
C PRO A 71 10.23 21.18 1.71
N TYR A 72 10.27 20.29 0.71
CA TYR A 72 9.86 18.89 0.81
C TYR A 72 10.87 18.06 1.62
#